data_AF-A0A7S3F7L5-F1
#
_entry.id   AF-A0A7S3F7L5-F1
#
_cell.length_a   1.000
_cell.length_b   1.000
_cell.length_c   1.000
_cell.angle_alpha   90.00
_cell.angle_beta   90.00
_cell.angle_gamma   90.00
#
_symmetry.space_group_name_H-M   'P 1'
#
loop_
_entity.id
_entity.type
_entity.pdbx_description
1 polymer ?
#
loop_
_entity_poly.entity_id
_entity_poly.type
_entity_poly.pdbx_seq_one_letter_code
_entity_poly.pdbx_strand_id
1 'polypeptide(L)'
;MLVTGSADCKCKVWDRRAMGKGCVGVYEFHERAILRVQWHPDAPGIFTSGGEDARVLLWDTKKGGTPPSAGEGGEGAAAGVPDALIFQHNGHRSSVVDFQWNPFLPWTCLSVSTDDEMGGGSTMQMWRVSDLVYRPKEDCLAEIEGFRKQVDEELQTMAV
;
A
#
# COMPACT_ATOMS: atom_id res chain seq x y z
N MET A 1 -7.99 -15.46 -1.34
CA MET A 1 -7.35 -14.92 -2.57
C MET A 1 -5.86 -15.19 -2.49
N LEU A 2 -5.19 -15.36 -3.63
CA LEU A 2 -3.72 -15.39 -3.74
C LEU A 2 -3.30 -14.12 -4.48
N VAL A 3 -2.13 -13.56 -4.14
CA VAL A 3 -1.53 -12.44 -4.88
C VAL A 3 -0.14 -12.85 -5.34
N THR A 4 0.24 -12.41 -6.54
CA THR A 4 1.58 -12.60 -7.11
C THR A 4 2.09 -11.27 -7.63
N GLY A 5 3.34 -10.92 -7.34
CA GLY A 5 4.09 -9.86 -8.02
C GLY A 5 5.09 -10.46 -9.00
N SER A 6 5.42 -9.72 -10.07
CA SER A 6 6.27 -10.22 -11.16
C SER A 6 7.24 -9.13 -11.64
N ALA A 7 8.26 -9.56 -12.38
CA ALA A 7 9.23 -8.69 -13.05
C ALA A 7 8.62 -7.90 -14.23
N ASP A 8 7.40 -8.26 -14.65
CA ASP A 8 6.60 -7.50 -15.64
C ASP A 8 5.95 -6.23 -15.06
N CYS A 9 6.30 -5.86 -13.81
CA CYS A 9 5.76 -4.72 -13.07
C CYS A 9 4.27 -4.84 -12.69
N LYS A 10 3.67 -6.03 -12.81
CA LYS A 10 2.25 -6.27 -12.52
C LYS A 10 2.05 -7.11 -11.27
N CYS A 11 1.09 -6.70 -10.43
CA CYS A 11 0.49 -7.57 -9.42
C CYS A 11 -0.75 -8.26 -10.01
N LYS A 12 -0.88 -9.57 -9.80
CA LYS A 12 -2.07 -10.34 -10.20
C LYS A 12 -2.71 -10.99 -8.98
N VAL A 13 -4.03 -10.86 -8.87
CA VAL A 13 -4.83 -11.52 -7.83
C VAL A 13 -5.55 -12.72 -8.42
N TRP A 14 -5.57 -13.83 -7.70
CA TRP A 14 -6.10 -15.10 -8.17
C TRP A 14 -7.12 -15.67 -7.18
N ASP A 15 -8.20 -16.23 -7.72
CA ASP A 15 -9.11 -17.07 -6.95
C ASP A 15 -8.64 -18.53 -7.00
N ARG A 16 -8.24 -19.06 -5.84
CA ARG A 16 -7.80 -20.45 -5.68
C ARG A 16 -8.86 -21.46 -6.12
N ARG A 17 -10.14 -21.09 -6.04
CA ARG A 17 -11.27 -21.95 -6.46
C ARG A 17 -11.44 -21.99 -7.97
N ALA A 18 -10.81 -21.08 -8.71
CA ALA A 18 -10.99 -20.87 -10.13
C ALA A 18 -9.67 -20.64 -10.89
N MET A 19 -8.56 -21.27 -10.45
CA MET A 19 -7.22 -21.05 -11.03
C MET A 19 -7.16 -21.27 -12.55
N GLY A 20 -8.00 -22.15 -13.11
CA GLY A 20 -8.09 -22.39 -14.56
C GLY A 20 -8.82 -21.31 -15.37
N LYS A 21 -9.40 -20.29 -14.73
CA LYS A 21 -10.14 -19.19 -15.39
C LYS A 21 -9.30 -17.92 -15.58
N GLY A 22 -8.02 -17.96 -15.19
CA GLY A 22 -7.14 -16.80 -15.18
C GLY A 22 -7.19 -16.01 -13.87
N CYS A 23 -6.45 -14.90 -13.82
CA CYS A 23 -6.46 -14.01 -12.66
C CYS A 23 -7.77 -13.21 -12.58
N VAL A 24 -8.16 -12.81 -11.37
CA VAL A 24 -9.39 -12.05 -11.13
C VAL A 24 -9.17 -10.53 -11.19
N GLY A 25 -7.91 -10.09 -11.19
CA GLY A 25 -7.56 -8.68 -11.33
C GLY A 25 -6.06 -8.50 -11.54
N VAL A 26 -5.71 -7.50 -12.35
CA VAL A 26 -4.36 -7.03 -12.61
C VAL A 26 -4.21 -5.62 -12.05
N TYR A 27 -3.07 -5.34 -11.41
CA TYR A 27 -2.76 -4.08 -10.74
C TYR A 27 -1.41 -3.58 -11.24
N GLU A 28 -1.40 -2.41 -11.86
CA GLU A 28 -0.26 -1.88 -12.62
C GLU A 28 -0.01 -0.42 -12.21
N PHE A 29 1.17 -0.15 -11.68
CA PHE A 29 1.67 1.19 -11.34
C PHE A 29 3.16 1.18 -10.97
N HIS A 30 3.70 0.02 -10.59
CA HIS A 30 5.14 -0.15 -10.46
C HIS A 30 5.84 0.11 -11.79
N GLU A 31 7.00 0.75 -11.72
CA GLU A 31 7.82 1.08 -12.89
C GLU A 31 8.95 0.07 -13.12
N ARG A 32 9.20 -0.79 -12.12
CA ARG A 32 10.23 -1.84 -12.14
C ARG A 32 9.73 -3.11 -11.45
N ALA A 33 10.57 -4.13 -11.41
CA ALA A 33 10.21 -5.46 -10.91
C ALA A 33 9.69 -5.41 -9.46
N ILE A 34 8.60 -6.16 -9.23
CA ILE A 34 8.03 -6.33 -7.90
C ILE A 34 8.78 -7.46 -7.20
N LEU A 35 9.34 -7.17 -6.03
CA LEU A 35 10.14 -8.11 -5.25
C LEU A 35 9.35 -8.75 -4.12
N ARG A 36 8.34 -8.04 -3.61
CA ARG A 36 7.55 -8.48 -2.44
C ARG A 36 6.09 -8.10 -2.58
N VAL A 37 5.21 -9.02 -2.19
CA VAL A 37 3.76 -8.78 -2.04
C VAL A 37 3.28 -9.38 -0.71
N GLN A 38 2.35 -8.72 -0.03
CA GLN A 38 1.77 -9.21 1.21
C GLN A 38 0.32 -8.76 1.35
N TRP A 39 -0.57 -9.64 1.81
CA TRP A 39 -1.90 -9.21 2.25
C TRP A 39 -1.79 -8.45 3.57
N HIS A 40 -2.61 -7.43 3.77
CA HIS A 40 -2.77 -6.83 5.09
C HIS A 40 -3.38 -7.88 6.05
N PRO A 41 -2.88 -8.03 7.28
CA PRO A 41 -3.33 -9.07 8.21
C PRO A 41 -4.81 -8.94 8.58
N ASP A 42 -5.26 -7.70 8.84
CA ASP A 42 -6.61 -7.46 9.42
C ASP A 42 -7.59 -6.76 8.46
N ALA A 43 -7.20 -6.46 7.22
CA ALA A 43 -7.99 -5.65 6.30
C ALA A 43 -8.30 -6.45 5.02
N PRO A 44 -9.45 -7.14 4.96
CA PRO A 44 -9.81 -7.99 3.83
C PRO A 44 -9.87 -7.22 2.52
N GLY A 45 -9.12 -7.70 1.53
CA GLY A 45 -9.05 -7.10 0.21
C GLY A 45 -7.94 -6.06 0.05
N ILE A 46 -7.19 -5.76 1.12
CA ILE A 46 -6.02 -4.87 1.06
C ILE A 46 -4.74 -5.68 0.93
N PHE A 47 -3.88 -5.32 -0.01
CA PHE A 47 -2.54 -5.89 -0.13
C PHE A 47 -1.49 -4.81 -0.42
N THR A 48 -0.24 -5.11 -0.12
CA THR A 48 0.92 -4.27 -0.42
C THR A 48 1.83 -4.95 -1.43
N SER A 49 2.50 -4.13 -2.22
CA SER A 49 3.58 -4.53 -3.11
C SER A 49 4.77 -3.59 -2.97
N GLY A 50 5.98 -4.10 -3.15
CA GLY A 50 7.22 -3.34 -3.08
C GLY A 50 8.22 -3.88 -4.08
N GLY A 51 9.03 -3.00 -4.65
CA GLY A 51 9.88 -3.35 -5.78
C GLY A 51 11.13 -2.48 -5.96
N GLU A 52 11.77 -2.70 -7.09
CA GLU A 52 13.01 -2.04 -7.50
C GLU A 52 12.86 -0.55 -7.82
N ASP A 53 11.63 -0.05 -7.91
CA ASP A 53 11.31 1.35 -8.11
C ASP A 53 11.32 2.18 -6.82
N ALA A 54 11.80 1.59 -5.72
CA ALA A 54 11.90 2.21 -4.40
C ALA A 54 10.56 2.57 -3.75
N ARG A 55 9.44 2.00 -4.24
CA ARG A 55 8.09 2.31 -3.76
C ARG A 55 7.50 1.12 -3.01
N VAL A 56 6.71 1.42 -1.97
CA VAL A 56 5.73 0.46 -1.42
C VAL A 56 4.34 0.98 -1.77
N LEU A 57 3.56 0.17 -2.48
CA LEU A 57 2.23 0.50 -2.96
C LEU A 57 1.19 -0.29 -2.16
N LEU A 58 0.09 0.36 -1.80
CA LEU A 58 -1.03 -0.20 -1.06
C LEU A 58 -2.28 -0.21 -1.94
N TRP A 59 -2.87 -1.38 -2.07
CA TRP A 59 -3.94 -1.65 -3.03
C TRP A 59 -5.22 -2.08 -2.34
N ASP A 60 -6.36 -1.61 -2.84
CA ASP A 60 -7.69 -2.09 -2.47
C ASP A 60 -8.34 -2.84 -3.62
N THR A 61 -8.47 -4.16 -3.46
CA THR A 61 -9.10 -5.03 -4.46
C THR A 61 -10.59 -4.75 -4.67
N LYS A 62 -11.27 -4.13 -3.70
CA LYS A 62 -12.69 -3.77 -3.81
C LYS A 62 -12.92 -2.58 -4.72
N LYS A 63 -11.90 -1.73 -4.90
CA LYS A 63 -11.92 -0.60 -5.85
C LYS A 63 -11.59 -1.04 -7.30
N GLY A 64 -11.34 -2.34 -7.50
CA GLY A 64 -11.23 -2.99 -8.80
C GLY A 64 -9.80 -3.06 -9.35
N GLY A 65 -9.42 -4.23 -9.86
CA GLY A 65 -8.24 -4.36 -10.74
C GLY A 65 -8.68 -4.26 -12.21
N THR A 66 -7.74 -4.01 -13.12
CA THR A 66 -8.03 -4.15 -14.55
C THR A 66 -8.31 -5.62 -14.88
N PRO A 67 -9.32 -5.92 -15.71
CA PRO A 67 -9.59 -7.29 -16.10
C PRO A 67 -8.41 -7.83 -16.94
N PRO A 68 -8.14 -9.13 -16.91
CA PRO A 68 -7.01 -9.73 -17.63
C PRO A 68 -7.03 -9.47 -19.14
N SER A 69 -8.22 -9.26 -19.71
CA SER A 69 -8.43 -9.00 -21.14
C SER A 69 -8.11 -7.57 -21.57
N ALA A 70 -7.76 -6.66 -20.66
CA ALA A 70 -7.51 -5.25 -20.96
C ALA A 70 -6.16 -4.94 -21.62
N GLY A 71 -5.37 -5.96 -21.99
CA GLY A 71 -4.25 -5.81 -22.93
C GLY A 71 -2.91 -6.30 -22.37
N GLU A 72 -2.42 -7.41 -22.91
CA GLU A 72 -1.02 -7.84 -22.82
C GLU A 72 -0.15 -7.20 -23.93
N GLY A 73 -0.63 -6.15 -24.62
CA GLY A 73 0.04 -5.57 -25.79
C GLY A 73 -0.27 -4.10 -26.10
N GLY A 74 -0.69 -3.30 -25.12
CA GLY A 74 -0.87 -1.86 -25.30
C GLY A 74 0.38 -1.09 -24.88
N GLU A 75 1.27 -0.78 -25.83
CA GLU A 75 2.15 0.38 -25.68
C GLU A 75 1.25 1.63 -25.56
N GLY A 76 1.33 2.32 -24.43
CA GLY A 76 0.77 3.66 -24.28
C GLY A 76 -0.74 3.73 -24.05
N ALA A 77 -1.18 3.44 -22.83
CA ALA A 77 -2.29 4.19 -22.24
C ALA A 77 -1.69 5.13 -21.18
N ALA A 78 -1.51 6.41 -21.51
CA ALA A 78 -1.32 7.43 -20.49
C ALA A 78 -2.61 7.48 -19.65
N ALA A 79 -2.61 6.94 -18.44
CA ALA A 79 -3.79 6.96 -17.58
C ALA A 79 -3.33 7.13 -16.13
N GLY A 80 -3.96 8.06 -15.41
CA GLY A 80 -3.53 8.49 -14.08
C GLY A 80 -3.52 7.39 -13.02
N VAL A 81 -3.29 7.80 -11.77
CA VAL A 81 -3.23 6.88 -10.63
C VAL A 81 -4.49 5.98 -10.58
N PRO A 82 -4.35 4.64 -10.62
CA PRO A 82 -5.51 3.74 -10.56
C PRO A 82 -6.31 3.91 -9.26
N ASP A 83 -7.64 3.84 -9.31
CA ASP A 83 -8.51 3.97 -8.13
C ASP A 83 -8.21 2.93 -7.03
N ALA A 84 -7.72 1.76 -7.42
CA ALA A 84 -7.29 0.73 -6.48
C ALA A 84 -5.98 1.04 -5.77
N LEU A 85 -5.15 1.97 -6.25
CA LEU A 85 -3.98 2.43 -5.53
C LEU A 85 -4.42 3.45 -4.48
N ILE A 86 -4.44 3.03 -3.21
CA ILE A 86 -4.94 3.87 -2.12
C ILE A 86 -3.83 4.58 -1.34
N PHE A 87 -2.59 4.09 -1.40
CA PHE A 87 -1.44 4.74 -0.79
C PHE A 87 -0.13 4.34 -1.49
N GLN A 88 0.84 5.25 -1.45
CA GLN A 88 2.18 5.05 -1.96
C GLN A 88 3.19 5.59 -0.94
N HIS A 89 4.08 4.72 -0.48
CA HIS A 89 5.24 5.09 0.35
C HIS A 89 6.45 5.38 -0.54
N ASN A 90 6.88 6.63 -0.54
CA ASN A 90 8.04 7.14 -1.32
C ASN A 90 9.24 7.50 -0.43
N GLY A 91 9.33 6.91 0.76
CA GLY A 91 10.41 7.23 1.70
C GLY A 91 11.75 6.59 1.34
N HIS A 92 11.75 5.48 0.59
CA HIS A 92 12.99 4.79 0.21
C HIS A 92 13.65 5.44 -1.00
N ARG A 93 14.98 5.30 -1.08
CA ARG A 93 15.81 5.86 -2.16
C ARG A 93 16.29 4.80 -3.17
N SER A 94 16.12 3.52 -2.82
CA SER A 94 16.55 2.37 -3.60
C SER A 94 15.57 1.22 -3.40
N SER A 95 15.82 0.09 -4.07
CA SER A 95 14.97 -1.09 -4.14
C SER A 95 14.45 -1.53 -2.76
N VAL A 96 13.12 -1.70 -2.65
CA VAL A 96 12.49 -2.25 -1.45
C VAL A 96 12.51 -3.77 -1.55
N VAL A 97 13.30 -4.42 -0.71
CA VAL A 97 13.54 -5.88 -0.78
C VAL A 97 12.62 -6.69 0.14
N ASP A 98 12.15 -6.10 1.23
CA ASP A 98 11.15 -6.72 2.09
C ASP A 98 10.34 -5.65 2.84
N PHE A 99 9.14 -6.03 3.25
CA PHE A 99 8.32 -5.29 4.19
C PHE A 99 7.41 -6.25 4.96
N GLN A 100 7.03 -5.85 6.17
CA GLN A 100 6.10 -6.59 7.01
C GLN A 100 5.14 -5.66 7.75
N TRP A 101 3.87 -6.02 7.72
CA TRP A 101 2.85 -5.46 8.60
C TRP A 101 3.08 -5.85 10.06
N ASN A 102 2.91 -4.89 10.97
CA ASN A 102 2.93 -5.13 12.40
C ASN A 102 1.61 -5.79 12.84
N PRO A 103 1.63 -6.98 13.47
CA PRO A 103 0.41 -7.68 13.88
C PRO A 103 -0.25 -7.10 15.13
N PHE A 104 0.42 -6.22 15.88
CA PHE A 104 -0.09 -5.63 17.12
C PHE A 104 -0.47 -4.16 16.98
N LEU A 105 0.04 -3.48 15.94
CA LEU A 105 -0.28 -2.09 15.63
C LEU A 105 -0.85 -2.01 14.22
N PRO A 106 -2.19 -1.98 14.08
CA PRO A 106 -2.85 -1.89 12.79
C PRO A 106 -2.29 -0.77 11.92
N TRP A 107 -2.25 -1.00 10.61
CA TRP A 107 -1.79 -0.01 9.63
C TRP A 107 -0.35 0.46 9.78
N THR A 108 0.46 -0.23 10.59
CA THR A 108 1.89 0.05 10.77
C THR A 108 2.71 -0.99 10.02
N CYS A 109 3.66 -0.53 9.22
CA CYS A 109 4.53 -1.38 8.41
C CYS A 109 5.99 -1.03 8.65
N LEU A 110 6.85 -2.04 8.57
CA LEU A 110 8.30 -1.90 8.49
C LEU A 110 8.75 -2.32 7.09
N SER A 111 9.54 -1.49 6.43
CA SER A 111 10.09 -1.77 5.09
C SER A 111 11.59 -1.50 5.06
N VAL A 112 12.31 -2.29 4.27
CA VAL A 112 13.77 -2.21 4.14
C VAL A 112 14.16 -2.03 2.68
N SER A 113 15.14 -1.14 2.45
CA SER A 113 15.76 -0.95 1.15
C SER A 113 17.24 -1.29 1.17
N THR A 114 17.78 -1.72 0.03
CA THR A 114 19.23 -1.90 -0.15
C THR A 114 19.90 -0.57 -0.48
N ASP A 115 21.23 -0.60 -0.55
CA ASP A 115 22.02 0.52 -1.05
C ASP A 115 21.77 0.73 -2.56
N ASP A 116 22.00 1.94 -3.02
CA ASP A 116 22.23 2.23 -4.43
C ASP A 116 23.74 2.31 -4.73
N GLU A 117 24.10 2.34 -6.01
CA GLU A 117 25.50 2.49 -6.45
C GLU A 117 26.14 3.82 -6.01
N MET A 118 25.34 4.77 -5.49
CA MET A 118 25.78 6.10 -5.04
C MET A 118 26.13 6.14 -3.55
N GLY A 119 26.10 5.01 -2.84
CA GLY A 119 26.59 4.91 -1.46
C GLY A 119 25.67 5.54 -0.42
N GLY A 120 24.38 5.69 -0.72
CA GLY A 120 23.35 6.04 0.25
C GLY A 120 22.90 4.79 1.02
N GLY A 121 23.26 4.70 2.30
CA GLY A 121 23.05 3.50 3.12
C GLY A 121 21.61 2.97 3.16
N SER A 122 21.53 1.65 3.33
CA SER A 122 20.32 0.84 3.41
C SER A 122 19.42 1.40 4.50
N THR A 123 18.17 1.66 4.14
CA THR A 123 17.21 2.26 5.08
C THR A 123 16.25 1.21 5.59
N MET A 124 16.01 1.22 6.90
CA MET A 124 14.87 0.59 7.51
C MET A 124 13.91 1.69 7.94
N GLN A 125 12.66 1.60 7.50
CA GLN A 125 11.65 2.61 7.77
C GLN A 125 10.44 1.97 8.43
N MET A 126 9.98 2.53 9.54
CA MET A 126 8.71 2.20 10.16
C MET A 126 7.74 3.35 9.90
N TRP A 127 6.57 3.04 9.35
CA TRP A 127 5.58 4.03 8.96
C TRP A 127 4.17 3.50 9.24
N ARG A 128 3.23 4.43 9.44
CA ARG A 128 1.82 4.12 9.66
C ARG A 128 0.97 4.82 8.61
N VAL A 129 0.05 4.09 7.99
CA VAL A 129 -0.91 4.66 7.04
C VAL A 129 -1.87 5.57 7.80
N SER A 130 -2.10 6.77 7.28
CA SER A 130 -3.07 7.70 7.86
C SER A 130 -4.48 7.11 7.82
N ASP A 131 -5.22 7.29 8.92
CA ASP A 131 -6.62 6.88 9.05
C ASP A 131 -7.53 7.44 7.95
N LEU A 132 -7.20 8.63 7.41
CA LEU A 132 -7.90 9.25 6.29
C LEU A 132 -7.84 8.45 4.97
N VAL A 133 -6.93 7.49 4.85
CA VAL A 133 -6.77 6.67 3.64
C VAL A 133 -7.80 5.55 3.59
N TYR A 134 -8.16 4.98 4.74
CA TYR A 134 -8.97 3.75 4.83
C TYR A 134 -10.27 3.91 5.63
N ARG A 135 -10.47 5.04 6.30
CA ARG A 135 -11.71 5.38 7.01
C ARG A 135 -12.41 6.58 6.35
N PRO A 136 -13.73 6.74 6.54
CA PRO A 136 -14.44 7.95 6.17
C PRO A 136 -13.81 9.19 6.80
N LYS A 137 -13.70 10.27 6.03
CA LYS A 137 -13.06 11.51 6.47
C LYS A 137 -13.80 12.13 7.66
N GLU A 138 -15.11 12.04 7.65
CA GLU A 138 -16.00 12.59 8.68
C GLU A 138 -15.74 11.92 10.03
N ASP A 139 -15.59 10.60 10.04
CA ASP A 139 -15.29 9.84 11.26
C ASP A 139 -13.92 10.21 11.83
N CYS A 140 -12.91 10.32 10.97
CA CYS A 140 -11.55 10.73 11.36
C CYS A 140 -11.54 12.15 11.94
N LEU A 141 -12.25 13.09 11.31
CA LEU A 141 -12.33 14.47 11.78
C LEU A 141 -13.09 14.58 13.09
N ALA A 142 -14.21 13.86 13.25
CA ALA A 142 -14.98 13.85 14.48
C ALA A 142 -14.14 13.33 15.67
N GLU A 143 -13.32 12.30 15.45
CA GLU A 143 -12.39 11.77 16.45
C GLU A 143 -11.31 12.80 16.84
N ILE A 144 -10.69 13.46 15.87
CA ILE A 144 -9.67 14.51 16.10
C ILE A 144 -10.28 15.69 16.86
N GLU A 145 -11.49 16.11 16.49
CA GLU A 145 -12.21 17.18 17.21
C GLU A 145 -12.52 16.79 18.66
N GLY A 146 -12.83 15.52 18.91
CA GLY A 146 -13.00 14.98 20.26
C GLY A 146 -11.72 15.13 21.09
N PHE A 147 -10.57 14.71 20.56
CA PHE A 147 -9.29 14.86 21.25
C PHE A 147 -8.93 16.31 21.52
N ARG A 148 -9.19 17.21 20.55
CA ARG A 148 -8.95 18.65 20.74
C ARG A 148 -9.74 19.19 21.92
N LYS A 149 -11.03 18.85 22.01
CA LYS A 149 -11.90 19.29 23.13
C LYS A 149 -11.38 18.77 24.47
N GLN A 150 -10.97 17.50 24.54
CA GLN A 150 -10.40 16.92 25.76
C GLN A 150 -9.13 17.67 26.21
N VAL A 151 -8.22 17.98 25.27
CA VAL A 151 -7.01 18.74 25.58
C VAL A 151 -7.35 20.15 26.06
N ASP A 152 -8.31 20.82 25.44
CA ASP A 152 -8.76 22.15 25.84
C ASP A 152 -9.34 22.14 27.27
N GLU A 153 -10.11 21.10 27.64
CA GLU A 153 -10.68 20.90 28.99
C GLU A 153 -9.59 20.62 30.05
N GLU A 154 -8.60 19.79 29.73
CA GLU A 154 -7.47 19.49 30.63
C GLU A 154 -6.63 20.74 30.90
N LEU A 155 -6.34 21.54 29.87
CA LEU A 155 -5.59 22.80 30.00
C LEU A 155 -6.33 23.83 30.87
N GLN A 156 -7.66 23.92 30.75
CA GLN A 156 -8.47 24.79 31.61
C GLN A 156 -8.45 24.33 33.07
N THR A 157 -8.45 23.01 33.31
CA THR A 157 -8.44 22.43 34.66
C THR A 157 -7.08 22.62 35.35
N MET A 158 -5.97 22.61 34.60
CA MET A 158 -4.62 22.84 35.13
C MET A 158 -4.27 24.32 35.38
N ALA A 159 -5.09 25.25 34.86
CA ALA A 159 -4.88 26.70 35.02
C ALA A 159 -5.53 27.29 36.29
N VAL A 160 -6.10 26.44 37.16
CA VAL A 160 -6.75 26.80 38.44
C VAL A 160 -5.93 26.24 39.60
#